data_AF-A0A102L5C7-F1
#
_entry.id   AF-A0A102L5C7-F1
#
_cell.length_a   1.000
_cell.length_b   1.000
_cell.length_c   1.000
_cell.angle_alpha   90.00
_cell.angle_beta   90.00
_cell.angle_gamma   90.00
#
_symmetry.space_group_name_H-M   'P 1'
#
loop_
_entity.id
_entity.type
_entity.pdbx_description
1 polymer ?
#
loop_
_entity_poly.entity_id
_entity_poly.type
_entity_poly.pdbx_seq_one_letter_code
_entity_poly.pdbx_strand_id
1 'polypeptide(L)'
;MTTNAPDPATQAIDRPTQQNLVHTGSFEALKERTIETVRRRPSDASERWLLFQLLCVDGDWERALKQLQTWATLEPEGAARAQLHRELIESEIFRAEVFAGTRTPGFVDGAAPAWIDLLLQANARLGAGDVAGADALRRAALDEAPASRGESPEMDGFDWLTDSDTRLGPVCEMTVAGGYRWIPFARIKSLTLTPIGTLTDLVWRPATLILRDATVLRGYVPTRYPGSEHGPAEIRLARETRWQDVGETNVIALGQKTWTTDRGDWGLLDVGSCRFTDEGEDGTAS
;
A
#
# COMPACT_ATOMS: atom_id res chain seq x y z
N MET A 1 -42.62 15.90 46.52
CA MET A 1 -43.15 14.89 45.58
C MET A 1 -42.88 15.40 44.17
N THR A 2 -41.68 15.09 43.67
CA THR A 2 -41.23 15.46 42.32
C THR A 2 -41.32 14.22 41.46
N THR A 3 -42.13 14.31 40.41
CA THR A 3 -42.41 13.29 39.41
C THR A 3 -41.22 13.13 38.48
N ASN A 4 -40.57 11.95 38.52
CA ASN A 4 -39.58 11.54 37.52
C ASN A 4 -40.30 11.08 36.25
N ALA A 5 -40.05 11.78 35.14
CA ALA A 5 -40.29 11.27 33.80
C ALA A 5 -39.06 10.45 33.35
N PRO A 6 -39.21 9.31 32.67
CA PRO A 6 -38.09 8.54 32.14
C PRO A 6 -37.57 9.16 30.84
N ASP A 7 -36.25 9.29 30.76
CA ASP A 7 -35.47 9.77 29.62
C ASP A 7 -35.45 8.71 28.50
N PRO A 8 -35.80 9.03 27.24
CA PRO A 8 -35.82 8.06 26.16
C PRO A 8 -34.40 7.89 25.59
N ALA A 9 -33.60 7.07 26.26
CA ALA A 9 -32.37 6.52 25.68
C ALA A 9 -32.76 5.59 24.51
N THR A 10 -32.80 6.18 23.32
CA THR A 10 -32.92 5.49 22.05
C THR A 10 -31.68 4.61 21.88
N GLN A 11 -31.91 3.31 21.74
CA GLN A 11 -30.90 2.29 21.49
C GLN A 11 -30.11 2.64 20.23
N ALA A 12 -28.93 3.25 20.41
CA ALA A 12 -27.89 3.23 19.41
C ALA A 12 -27.39 1.79 19.32
N ILE A 13 -27.69 1.13 18.20
CA ILE A 13 -27.10 -0.15 17.83
C ILE A 13 -25.60 0.10 17.70
N ASP A 14 -24.87 -0.27 18.73
CA ASP A 14 -23.42 -0.22 18.82
C ASP A 14 -22.86 -1.17 17.75
N ARG A 15 -22.57 -0.65 16.56
CA ARG A 15 -21.81 -1.40 15.55
C ARG A 15 -20.37 -1.45 16.07
N PRO A 16 -19.81 -2.64 16.33
CA PRO A 16 -18.43 -2.74 16.76
C PRO A 16 -17.53 -2.10 15.68
N THR A 17 -16.77 -1.08 16.09
CA THR A 17 -15.68 -0.49 15.31
C THR A 17 -14.77 -1.62 14.83
N GLN A 18 -14.39 -1.59 13.55
CA GLN A 18 -13.52 -2.59 12.88
C GLN A 18 -12.06 -2.57 13.40
N GLN A 19 -11.85 -2.27 14.68
CA GLN A 19 -10.57 -2.08 15.35
C GLN A 19 -10.01 -3.34 16.03
N ASN A 20 -10.71 -4.48 15.97
CA ASN A 20 -10.08 -5.78 16.18
C ASN A 20 -9.70 -6.36 14.82
N LEU A 21 -8.60 -5.88 14.25
CA LEU A 21 -8.01 -6.54 13.09
C LEU A 21 -7.76 -8.00 13.43
N VAL A 22 -8.33 -8.86 12.60
CA VAL A 22 -8.55 -10.29 12.80
C VAL A 22 -7.24 -11.04 13.09
N HIS A 23 -6.98 -11.52 14.31
CA HIS A 23 -5.81 -12.37 14.63
C HIS A 23 -5.66 -13.55 13.64
N THR A 24 -4.45 -14.08 13.45
CA THR A 24 -4.16 -15.13 12.45
C THR A 24 -5.13 -16.31 12.50
N GLY A 25 -5.32 -16.90 13.69
CA GLY A 25 -6.28 -18.00 13.88
C GLY A 25 -7.74 -17.59 13.66
N SER A 26 -8.08 -16.31 13.84
CA SER A 26 -9.41 -15.80 13.52
C SER A 26 -9.56 -15.39 12.05
N PHE A 27 -8.48 -15.19 11.29
CA PHE A 27 -8.55 -14.78 9.89
C PHE A 27 -8.98 -15.95 8.98
N GLU A 28 -8.30 -17.09 9.10
CA GLU A 28 -8.68 -18.29 8.34
C GLU A 28 -10.08 -18.75 8.74
N ALA A 29 -10.40 -18.76 10.05
CA ALA A 29 -11.72 -19.11 10.54
C ALA A 29 -12.81 -18.13 10.08
N LEU A 30 -12.51 -16.83 10.02
CA LEU A 30 -13.42 -15.81 9.49
C LEU A 30 -13.69 -16.07 8.01
N LYS A 31 -12.64 -16.30 7.21
CA LYS A 31 -12.77 -16.59 5.78
C LYS A 31 -13.57 -17.84 5.51
N GLU A 32 -13.29 -18.94 6.21
CA GLU A 32 -14.04 -20.18 6.05
C GLU A 32 -15.52 -20.02 6.41
N ARG A 33 -15.82 -19.35 7.53
CA ARG A 33 -17.19 -19.00 7.92
C ARG A 33 -17.88 -18.13 6.87
N THR A 34 -17.22 -17.09 6.37
CA THR A 34 -17.79 -16.20 5.36
C THR A 34 -18.05 -16.96 4.05
N ILE A 35 -17.17 -17.89 3.64
CA ILE A 35 -17.41 -18.77 2.48
C ILE A 35 -18.69 -19.59 2.69
N GLU A 36 -18.87 -20.20 3.87
CA GLU A 36 -20.09 -20.96 4.18
C GLU A 36 -21.34 -20.08 4.20
N THR A 37 -21.25 -18.87 4.76
CA THR A 37 -22.37 -17.92 4.80
C THR A 37 -22.78 -17.50 3.39
N VAL A 38 -21.84 -17.14 2.52
CA VAL A 38 -22.13 -16.79 1.11
C VAL A 38 -22.74 -17.96 0.35
N ARG A 39 -22.30 -19.21 0.61
CA ARG A 39 -22.92 -20.41 0.02
C ARG A 39 -24.37 -20.58 0.46
N ARG A 40 -24.68 -20.34 1.74
CA ARG A 40 -26.05 -20.46 2.29
C ARG A 40 -26.94 -19.27 1.91
N ARG A 41 -26.36 -18.09 1.74
CA ARG A 41 -27.06 -16.82 1.46
C ARG A 41 -26.40 -16.08 0.30
N PRO A 42 -26.52 -16.59 -0.94
CA PRO A 42 -25.83 -16.03 -2.09
C PRO A 42 -26.32 -14.64 -2.51
N SER A 43 -27.43 -14.13 -1.99
CA SER A 43 -27.90 -12.76 -2.25
C SER A 43 -27.48 -11.77 -1.16
N ASP A 44 -26.72 -12.19 -0.14
CA ASP A 44 -26.22 -11.30 0.91
C ASP A 44 -25.02 -10.50 0.39
N ALA A 45 -25.25 -9.24 0.03
CA ALA A 45 -24.22 -8.36 -0.49
C ALA A 45 -23.13 -8.05 0.55
N SER A 46 -23.48 -7.95 1.84
CA SER A 46 -22.51 -7.61 2.88
C SER A 46 -21.50 -8.73 3.08
N GLU A 47 -21.96 -9.99 3.13
CA GLU A 47 -21.08 -11.16 3.24
C GLU A 47 -20.21 -11.37 1.99
N ARG A 48 -20.74 -11.06 0.80
CA ARG A 48 -19.93 -11.07 -0.43
C ARG A 48 -18.86 -10.01 -0.44
N TRP A 49 -19.18 -8.80 0.03
CA TRP A 49 -18.20 -7.72 0.17
C TRP A 49 -17.10 -8.10 1.17
N LEU A 50 -17.47 -8.73 2.29
CA LEU A 50 -16.49 -9.25 3.24
C LEU A 50 -15.62 -10.35 2.61
N LEU A 51 -16.22 -11.30 1.90
CA LEU A 51 -15.47 -12.37 1.22
C LEU A 51 -14.50 -11.81 0.19
N PHE A 52 -14.94 -10.82 -0.59
CA PHE A 52 -14.10 -10.09 -1.53
C PHE A 52 -12.86 -9.52 -0.84
N GLN A 53 -13.03 -8.78 0.25
CA GLN A 53 -11.90 -8.18 0.98
C GLN A 53 -10.93 -9.24 1.53
N LEU A 54 -11.46 -10.34 2.09
CA LEU A 54 -10.64 -11.45 2.60
C LEU A 54 -9.81 -12.11 1.49
N LEU A 55 -10.40 -12.28 0.30
CA LEU A 55 -9.69 -12.82 -0.87
C LEU A 55 -8.61 -11.85 -1.39
N CYS A 56 -8.82 -10.54 -1.28
CA CYS A 56 -7.78 -9.55 -1.60
C CYS A 56 -6.58 -9.65 -0.64
N VAL A 57 -6.82 -9.88 0.65
CA VAL A 57 -5.74 -10.12 1.63
C VAL A 57 -4.95 -11.39 1.27
N ASP A 58 -5.64 -12.45 0.84
CA ASP A 58 -5.03 -13.70 0.36
C ASP A 58 -4.30 -13.58 -0.98
N GLY A 59 -4.49 -12.49 -1.73
CA GLY A 59 -4.01 -12.39 -3.11
C GLY A 59 -4.72 -13.34 -4.09
N ASP A 60 -5.88 -13.88 -3.72
CA ASP A 60 -6.69 -14.73 -4.60
C ASP A 60 -7.52 -13.84 -5.55
N TRP A 61 -6.81 -13.18 -6.47
CA TRP A 61 -7.34 -12.15 -7.36
C TRP A 61 -8.50 -12.66 -8.22
N GLU A 62 -8.39 -13.89 -8.74
CA GLU A 62 -9.43 -14.48 -9.59
C GLU A 62 -10.74 -14.67 -8.81
N ARG A 63 -10.68 -15.23 -7.59
CA ARG A 63 -11.89 -15.41 -6.78
C ARG A 63 -12.39 -14.07 -6.23
N ALA A 64 -11.51 -13.14 -5.89
CA ALA A 64 -11.90 -11.79 -5.48
C ALA A 64 -12.71 -11.09 -6.58
N LEU A 65 -12.23 -11.09 -7.82
CA LEU A 65 -12.93 -10.49 -8.97
C LEU A 65 -14.31 -11.12 -9.21
N LYS A 66 -14.45 -12.45 -9.06
CA LYS A 66 -15.76 -13.14 -9.16
C LYS A 66 -16.73 -12.69 -8.07
N GLN A 67 -16.26 -12.53 -6.82
CA GLN A 67 -17.10 -12.01 -5.74
C GLN A 67 -17.50 -10.56 -6.00
N LEU A 68 -16.55 -9.73 -6.45
CA LEU A 68 -16.78 -8.32 -6.75
C LEU A 68 -17.79 -8.13 -7.88
N GLN A 69 -17.69 -8.93 -8.96
CA GLN A 69 -18.64 -8.91 -10.07
C GLN A 69 -20.05 -9.27 -9.59
N THR A 70 -20.19 -10.32 -8.79
CA THR A 70 -21.50 -10.73 -8.25
C THR A 70 -22.05 -9.68 -7.29
N TRP A 71 -21.20 -9.14 -6.41
CA TRP A 71 -21.57 -8.06 -5.50
C TRP A 71 -22.13 -6.85 -6.24
N ALA A 72 -21.50 -6.43 -7.34
CA ALA A 72 -21.97 -5.31 -8.16
C ALA A 72 -23.35 -5.55 -8.81
N THR A 73 -23.79 -6.80 -8.98
CA THR A 73 -25.17 -7.10 -9.43
C THR A 73 -26.21 -6.97 -8.31
N LEU A 74 -25.79 -7.14 -7.05
CA LEU A 74 -26.65 -7.04 -5.87
C LEU A 74 -26.70 -5.59 -5.34
N GLU A 75 -25.64 -4.81 -5.56
CA GLU A 75 -25.49 -3.42 -5.13
C GLU A 75 -25.20 -2.51 -6.34
N PRO A 76 -26.20 -2.15 -7.17
CA PRO A 76 -25.97 -1.35 -8.37
C PRO A 76 -25.34 0.03 -8.10
N GLU A 77 -25.66 0.65 -6.96
CA GLU A 77 -25.06 1.92 -6.51
C GLU A 77 -23.56 1.76 -6.21
N GLY A 78 -23.08 0.53 -6.01
CA GLY A 78 -21.70 0.16 -5.77
C GLY A 78 -20.82 0.04 -7.02
N ALA A 79 -21.36 0.26 -8.23
CA ALA A 79 -20.64 0.01 -9.48
C ALA A 79 -19.29 0.75 -9.58
N ALA A 80 -19.23 2.01 -9.15
CA ALA A 80 -17.97 2.79 -9.13
C ALA A 80 -16.94 2.18 -8.18
N ARG A 81 -17.37 1.69 -7.00
CA ARG A 81 -16.49 1.00 -6.05
C ARG A 81 -15.99 -0.32 -6.63
N ALA A 82 -16.84 -1.07 -7.33
CA ALA A 82 -16.42 -2.30 -8.00
C ALA A 82 -15.40 -2.05 -9.11
N GLN A 83 -15.59 -1.00 -9.91
CA GLN A 83 -14.63 -0.63 -10.95
C GLN A 83 -13.27 -0.24 -10.35
N LEU A 84 -13.28 0.60 -9.32
CA LEU A 84 -12.07 0.98 -8.60
C LEU A 84 -11.28 -0.25 -8.10
N HIS A 85 -11.94 -1.19 -7.43
CA HIS A 85 -11.25 -2.36 -6.88
C HIS A 85 -10.75 -3.33 -7.96
N ARG A 86 -11.42 -3.38 -9.12
CA ARG A 86 -10.92 -4.10 -10.29
C ARG A 86 -9.59 -3.50 -10.77
N GLU A 87 -9.51 -2.19 -10.90
CA GLU A 87 -8.28 -1.49 -11.31
C GLU A 87 -7.14 -1.66 -10.29
N LEU A 88 -7.46 -1.71 -8.99
CA LEU A 88 -6.48 -2.03 -7.94
C LEU A 88 -5.92 -3.44 -8.08
N ILE A 89 -6.77 -4.44 -8.34
CA ILE A 89 -6.33 -5.83 -8.58
C ILE A 89 -5.51 -5.94 -9.87
N GLU A 90 -5.91 -5.27 -10.95
CA GLU A 90 -5.11 -5.22 -12.19
C GLU A 90 -3.74 -4.59 -11.95
N SER A 91 -3.70 -3.55 -11.10
CA SER A 91 -2.45 -2.89 -10.69
C SER A 91 -1.55 -3.78 -9.83
N GLU A 92 -2.10 -4.69 -9.02
CA GLU A 92 -1.32 -5.73 -8.31
C GLU A 92 -0.61 -6.69 -9.26
N ILE A 93 -1.36 -7.21 -10.24
CA ILE A 93 -0.83 -8.14 -11.23
C ILE A 93 0.30 -7.48 -12.04
N PHE A 94 0.06 -6.25 -12.51
CA PHE A 94 1.09 -5.46 -13.19
C PHE A 94 2.28 -5.12 -12.28
N ARG A 95 2.02 -4.79 -11.01
CA ARG A 95 3.09 -4.53 -10.04
C ARG A 95 4.00 -5.75 -9.85
N ALA A 96 3.45 -6.95 -9.75
CA ALA A 96 4.25 -8.17 -9.65
C ALA A 96 5.20 -8.33 -10.85
N GLU A 97 4.72 -8.04 -12.06
CA GLU A 97 5.54 -8.07 -13.29
C GLU A 97 6.66 -7.01 -13.28
N VAL A 98 6.42 -5.82 -12.72
CA VAL A 98 7.43 -4.76 -12.55
C VAL A 98 8.55 -5.21 -11.63
N PHE A 99 8.22 -5.79 -10.48
CA PHE A 99 9.23 -6.26 -9.52
C PHE A 99 9.96 -7.54 -9.98
N ALA A 100 9.33 -8.33 -10.86
CA ALA A 100 10.01 -9.40 -11.59
C ALA A 100 10.94 -8.88 -12.70
N GLY A 101 10.94 -7.56 -12.97
CA GLY A 101 11.77 -6.93 -13.99
C GLY A 101 11.32 -7.19 -15.42
N THR A 102 10.04 -7.56 -15.61
CA THR A 102 9.46 -7.90 -16.92
C THR A 102 8.60 -6.77 -17.50
N ARG A 103 8.27 -5.76 -16.68
CA ARG A 103 7.52 -4.56 -17.07
C ARG A 103 8.12 -3.32 -16.43
N THR A 104 7.81 -2.16 -16.99
CA THR A 104 8.19 -0.84 -16.48
C THR A 104 6.96 -0.15 -15.90
N PRO A 105 7.03 0.43 -14.69
CA PRO A 105 5.91 1.16 -14.10
C PRO A 105 5.63 2.45 -14.89
N GLY A 106 4.45 3.05 -14.68
CA GLY A 106 4.20 4.38 -15.24
C GLY A 106 4.87 5.48 -14.41
N PHE A 107 5.04 6.65 -15.04
CA PHE A 107 5.55 7.87 -14.43
C PHE A 107 4.53 9.01 -14.62
N VAL A 108 4.53 9.99 -13.73
CA VAL A 108 3.55 11.10 -13.76
C VAL A 108 3.83 12.06 -14.92
N ASP A 109 5.10 12.36 -15.13
CA ASP A 109 5.66 13.19 -16.20
C ASP A 109 6.07 12.37 -17.46
N GLY A 110 5.79 11.07 -17.45
CA GLY A 110 6.00 10.17 -18.60
C GLY A 110 7.44 9.70 -18.80
N ALA A 111 8.40 10.14 -17.99
CA ALA A 111 9.80 9.70 -18.09
C ALA A 111 10.37 9.35 -16.71
N ALA A 112 11.14 8.26 -16.65
CA ALA A 112 11.91 7.91 -15.47
C ALA A 112 13.15 8.83 -15.34
N PRO A 113 13.50 9.30 -14.13
CA PRO A 113 14.85 9.78 -13.86
C PRO A 113 15.89 8.70 -14.16
N ALA A 114 17.09 9.09 -14.61
CA ALA A 114 18.15 8.15 -15.00
C ALA A 114 18.50 7.13 -13.91
N TRP A 115 18.55 7.56 -12.64
CA TRP A 115 18.81 6.66 -11.52
C TRP A 115 17.69 5.62 -11.30
N ILE A 116 16.43 5.95 -11.64
CA ILE A 116 15.33 4.97 -11.62
C ILE A 116 15.46 3.98 -12.78
N ASP A 117 15.91 4.41 -13.96
CA ASP A 117 16.18 3.48 -15.06
C ASP A 117 17.26 2.45 -14.69
N LEU A 118 18.30 2.86 -13.95
CA LEU A 118 19.29 1.94 -13.40
C LEU A 118 18.66 0.95 -12.41
N LEU A 119 17.77 1.44 -11.54
CA LEU A 119 17.07 0.60 -10.57
C LEU A 119 16.15 -0.43 -11.25
N LEU A 120 15.43 -0.04 -12.31
CA LEU A 120 14.59 -0.94 -13.10
C LEU A 120 15.43 -2.01 -13.82
N GLN A 121 16.58 -1.61 -14.38
CA GLN A 121 17.52 -2.56 -14.97
C GLN A 121 18.09 -3.52 -13.91
N ALA A 122 18.36 -3.04 -12.69
CA ALA A 122 18.80 -3.88 -11.59
C ALA A 122 17.73 -4.94 -11.23
N ASN A 123 16.45 -4.57 -11.22
CA ASN A 123 15.35 -5.50 -10.99
C ASN A 123 15.23 -6.54 -12.11
N ALA A 124 15.44 -6.16 -13.37
CA ALA A 124 15.49 -7.10 -14.50
C ALA A 124 16.67 -8.07 -14.41
N ARG A 125 17.86 -7.60 -14.03
CA ARG A 125 19.03 -8.46 -13.80
C ARG A 125 18.80 -9.44 -12.67
N LEU A 126 18.24 -8.96 -11.55
CA LEU A 126 17.90 -9.80 -10.40
C LEU A 126 16.88 -10.88 -10.80
N GLY A 127 15.82 -10.51 -11.52
CA GLY A 127 14.82 -11.45 -12.04
C GLY A 127 15.39 -12.52 -12.99
N ALA A 128 16.45 -12.18 -13.72
CA ALA A 128 17.19 -13.11 -14.57
C ALA A 128 18.24 -13.97 -13.81
N GLY A 129 18.39 -13.77 -12.51
CA GLY A 129 19.38 -14.47 -11.66
C GLY A 129 20.80 -13.87 -11.71
N ASP A 130 21.01 -12.74 -12.38
CA ASP A 130 22.28 -12.02 -12.42
C ASP A 130 22.39 -11.09 -11.20
N VAL A 131 22.66 -11.68 -10.03
CA VAL A 131 22.72 -10.97 -8.74
C VAL A 131 23.85 -9.92 -8.74
N ALA A 132 25.03 -10.27 -9.25
CA ALA A 132 26.17 -9.34 -9.28
C ALA A 132 25.92 -8.15 -10.22
N GLY A 133 25.32 -8.38 -11.39
CA GLY A 133 24.91 -7.30 -12.29
C GLY A 133 23.83 -6.41 -11.68
N ALA A 134 22.87 -7.00 -10.95
CA ALA A 134 21.87 -6.25 -10.20
C ALA A 134 22.51 -5.38 -9.12
N ASP A 135 23.48 -5.92 -8.37
CA ASP A 135 24.18 -5.17 -7.31
C ASP A 135 24.93 -3.96 -7.85
N ALA A 136 25.65 -4.12 -8.97
CA ALA A 136 26.38 -3.02 -9.59
C ALA A 136 25.42 -1.87 -10.01
N LEU A 137 24.31 -2.22 -10.67
CA LEU A 137 23.33 -1.23 -11.14
C LEU A 137 22.57 -0.56 -9.99
N ARG A 138 22.18 -1.33 -8.97
CA ARG A 138 21.45 -0.79 -7.82
C ARG A 138 22.30 0.11 -6.96
N ARG A 139 23.58 -0.23 -6.75
CA ARG A 139 24.53 0.69 -6.11
C ARG A 139 24.60 2.02 -6.83
N ALA A 140 24.82 1.99 -8.15
CA ALA A 140 24.87 3.21 -8.96
C ALA A 140 23.56 4.01 -8.89
N ALA A 141 22.40 3.33 -8.96
CA ALA A 141 21.10 3.96 -8.83
C ALA A 141 20.92 4.68 -7.48
N LEU A 142 21.25 4.01 -6.38
CA LEU A 142 21.06 4.55 -5.03
C LEU A 142 22.09 5.62 -4.68
N ASP A 143 23.32 5.53 -5.19
CA ASP A 143 24.34 6.59 -5.04
C ASP A 143 23.95 7.88 -5.77
N GLU A 144 23.21 7.79 -6.87
CA GLU A 144 22.70 8.94 -7.65
C GLU A 144 21.33 9.45 -7.17
N ALA A 145 20.63 8.69 -6.33
CA ALA A 145 19.28 9.04 -5.91
C ALA A 145 19.32 10.26 -4.95
N PRO A 146 18.49 11.29 -5.18
CA PRO A 146 18.47 12.47 -4.34
C PRO A 146 17.91 12.16 -2.94
N ALA A 147 18.59 12.66 -1.91
CA ALA A 147 18.05 12.67 -0.55
C ALA A 147 16.76 13.50 -0.50
N SER A 148 15.78 13.04 0.26
CA SER A 148 14.50 13.72 0.42
C SER A 148 14.27 14.04 1.89
N ARG A 149 14.73 15.22 2.31
CA ARG A 149 14.48 15.77 3.65
C ARG A 149 12.99 16.04 3.84
N GLY A 150 12.51 15.83 5.05
CA GLY A 150 11.12 16.11 5.38
C GLY A 150 10.80 15.97 6.85
N GLU A 151 9.51 15.98 7.14
CA GLU A 151 8.95 15.81 8.46
C GLU A 151 7.65 15.01 8.42
N SER A 152 7.38 14.31 9.51
CA SER A 152 6.15 13.58 9.76
C SER A 152 5.84 13.60 11.26
N PRO A 153 4.56 13.68 11.67
CA PRO A 153 4.20 13.56 13.08
C PRO A 153 4.72 12.28 13.74
N GLU A 154 4.87 11.19 12.98
CA GLU A 154 5.29 9.89 13.51
C GLU A 154 6.79 9.62 13.39
N MET A 155 7.50 10.36 12.52
CA MET A 155 8.93 10.15 12.23
C MET A 155 9.82 11.32 12.69
N ASP A 156 9.24 12.38 13.25
CA ASP A 156 9.88 13.68 13.45
C ASP A 156 10.46 14.24 12.12
N GLY A 157 11.44 15.14 12.20
CA GLY A 157 12.22 15.61 11.05
C GLY A 157 13.30 14.59 10.66
N PHE A 158 13.46 14.36 9.36
CA PHE A 158 14.42 13.41 8.78
C PHE A 158 15.19 14.03 7.61
N ASP A 159 16.44 13.61 7.43
CA ASP A 159 17.35 14.09 6.37
C ASP A 159 17.12 13.35 5.04
N TRP A 160 16.64 12.12 5.09
CA TRP A 160 16.27 11.32 3.93
C TRP A 160 15.18 10.30 4.25
N LEU A 161 14.46 9.84 3.22
CA LEU A 161 13.45 8.79 3.31
C LEU A 161 13.63 7.82 2.13
N THR A 162 13.63 6.53 2.42
CA THR A 162 13.64 5.45 1.42
C THR A 162 12.65 4.36 1.81
N ASP A 163 12.18 3.60 0.84
CA ASP A 163 11.59 2.29 1.13
C ASP A 163 12.70 1.31 1.54
N SER A 164 12.44 0.48 2.56
CA SER A 164 13.40 -0.53 3.05
C SER A 164 13.63 -1.67 2.06
N ASP A 165 12.74 -1.85 1.07
CA ASP A 165 13.00 -2.71 -0.08
C ASP A 165 13.82 -1.94 -1.12
N THR A 166 15.07 -2.35 -1.24
CA THR A 166 16.06 -1.72 -2.13
C THR A 166 15.74 -1.90 -3.62
N ARG A 167 14.74 -2.72 -4.01
CA ARG A 167 14.22 -2.75 -5.38
C ARG A 167 13.45 -1.47 -5.73
N LEU A 168 13.03 -0.70 -4.72
CA LEU A 168 12.40 0.62 -4.84
C LEU A 168 13.33 1.76 -4.45
N GLY A 169 14.03 1.64 -3.33
CA GLY A 169 14.79 2.77 -2.78
C GLY A 169 13.88 3.98 -2.49
N PRO A 170 14.30 5.24 -2.77
CA PRO A 170 13.54 6.45 -2.45
C PRO A 170 12.39 6.73 -3.43
N VAL A 171 11.53 5.73 -3.62
CA VAL A 171 10.36 5.74 -4.50
C VAL A 171 9.10 5.37 -3.72
N CYS A 172 8.08 6.21 -3.81
CA CYS A 172 6.74 5.90 -3.39
C CYS A 172 5.96 5.24 -4.54
N GLU A 173 5.30 4.13 -4.24
CA GLU A 173 4.39 3.49 -5.18
C GLU A 173 2.96 3.99 -5.00
N MET A 174 2.25 4.21 -6.10
CA MET A 174 0.85 4.60 -6.04
C MET A 174 0.07 4.10 -7.26
N THR A 175 -1.13 3.58 -7.03
CA THR A 175 -2.13 3.37 -8.08
C THR A 175 -3.02 4.59 -8.14
N VAL A 176 -3.01 5.28 -9.27
CA VAL A 176 -3.85 6.46 -9.56
C VAL A 176 -4.77 6.16 -10.75
N ALA A 177 -5.66 7.10 -11.07
CA ALA A 177 -6.38 7.02 -12.34
C ALA A 177 -5.39 6.89 -13.51
N GLY A 178 -5.55 5.85 -14.33
CA GLY A 178 -4.62 5.51 -15.41
C GLY A 178 -3.50 4.52 -15.03
N GLY A 179 -3.52 3.99 -13.81
CA GLY A 179 -2.76 2.80 -13.41
C GLY A 179 -1.67 3.03 -12.38
N TYR A 180 -0.85 1.99 -12.20
CA TYR A 180 0.25 1.94 -11.25
C TYR A 180 1.43 2.83 -11.64
N ARG A 181 1.99 3.54 -10.65
CA ARG A 181 3.05 4.55 -10.81
C ARG A 181 4.14 4.40 -9.76
N TRP A 182 5.38 4.70 -10.18
CA TRP A 182 6.50 4.99 -9.31
C TRP A 182 6.72 6.50 -9.23
N ILE A 183 6.81 7.03 -8.02
CA ILE A 183 6.91 8.47 -7.75
C ILE A 183 8.12 8.68 -6.83
N PRO A 184 9.22 9.28 -7.29
CA PRO A 184 10.35 9.61 -6.42
C PRO A 184 9.93 10.46 -5.23
N PHE A 185 10.41 10.18 -4.01
CA PHE A 185 10.14 11.06 -2.86
C PHE A 185 10.59 12.49 -3.12
N ALA A 186 11.68 12.68 -3.86
CA ALA A 186 12.18 14.00 -4.25
C ALA A 186 11.22 14.82 -5.13
N ARG A 187 10.20 14.19 -5.74
CA ARG A 187 9.15 14.90 -6.51
C ARG A 187 7.93 15.25 -5.66
N ILE A 188 7.81 14.68 -4.47
CA ILE A 188 6.65 14.84 -3.59
C ILE A 188 6.86 16.07 -2.73
N LYS A 189 5.83 16.92 -2.63
CA LYS A 189 5.76 18.01 -1.65
C LYS A 189 5.09 17.55 -0.36
N SER A 190 4.00 16.80 -0.48
CA SER A 190 3.32 16.22 0.69
C SER A 190 2.57 14.95 0.32
N LEU A 191 2.47 14.04 1.28
CA LEU A 191 1.67 12.84 1.21
C LEU A 191 0.79 12.74 2.45
N THR A 192 -0.47 12.38 2.26
CA THR A 192 -1.42 12.10 3.34
C THR A 192 -2.05 10.75 3.10
N LEU A 193 -1.99 9.88 4.10
CA LEU A 193 -2.52 8.53 4.07
C LEU A 193 -3.78 8.46 4.93
N THR A 194 -4.90 8.05 4.35
CA THR A 194 -6.17 7.91 5.10
C THR A 194 -6.02 6.83 6.18
N PRO A 195 -6.54 7.03 7.41
CA PRO A 195 -6.53 6.00 8.43
C PRO A 195 -7.17 4.69 7.94
N ILE A 196 -6.61 3.55 8.38
CA ILE A 196 -7.11 2.22 8.04
C ILE A 196 -8.54 2.05 8.58
N GLY A 197 -9.48 1.75 7.70
CA GLY A 197 -10.89 1.53 8.05
C GLY A 197 -11.42 0.16 7.64
N THR A 198 -10.82 -0.48 6.64
CA THR A 198 -11.31 -1.73 6.03
C THR A 198 -10.18 -2.73 5.84
N LEU A 199 -10.53 -4.00 5.57
CA LEU A 199 -9.53 -5.05 5.32
C LEU A 199 -8.74 -4.78 4.03
N THR A 200 -9.37 -4.16 3.03
CA THR A 200 -8.70 -3.77 1.79
C THR A 200 -7.64 -2.70 2.00
N ASP A 201 -7.72 -1.90 3.07
CA ASP A 201 -6.68 -0.90 3.38
C ASP A 201 -5.35 -1.56 3.82
N LEU A 202 -5.39 -2.83 4.23
CA LEU A 202 -4.20 -3.68 4.48
C LEU A 202 -3.56 -4.19 3.19
N VAL A 203 -4.14 -3.85 2.04
CA VAL A 203 -3.56 -4.12 0.72
C VAL A 203 -3.31 -2.80 0.00
N TRP A 204 -4.29 -1.89 0.00
CA TRP A 204 -4.31 -0.62 -0.70
C TRP A 204 -4.81 0.49 0.21
N ARG A 205 -3.92 1.31 0.75
CA ARG A 205 -4.31 2.42 1.62
C ARG A 205 -4.62 3.67 0.79
N PRO A 206 -5.81 4.28 0.95
CA PRO A 206 -6.13 5.52 0.25
C PRO A 206 -5.13 6.63 0.60
N ALA A 207 -4.73 7.39 -0.41
CA ALA A 207 -3.71 8.42 -0.28
C ALA A 207 -4.01 9.63 -1.16
N THR A 208 -3.63 10.81 -0.67
CA THR A 208 -3.52 12.03 -1.47
C THR A 208 -2.08 12.50 -1.44
N LEU A 209 -1.51 12.67 -2.63
CA LEU A 209 -0.15 13.10 -2.84
C LEU A 209 -0.18 14.44 -3.61
N ILE A 210 0.63 15.39 -3.17
CA ILE A 210 0.85 16.66 -3.86
C ILE A 210 2.30 16.68 -4.31
N LEU A 211 2.53 16.82 -5.61
CA LEU A 211 3.86 16.97 -6.20
C LEU A 211 4.37 18.40 -6.04
N ARG A 212 5.69 18.59 -6.19
CA ARG A 212 6.32 19.92 -6.09
C ARG A 212 5.81 20.91 -7.16
N ASP A 213 5.35 20.42 -8.31
CA ASP A 213 4.70 21.22 -9.36
C ASP A 213 3.21 21.54 -9.09
N ALA A 214 2.74 21.24 -7.88
CA ALA A 214 1.36 21.37 -7.41
C ALA A 214 0.33 20.40 -8.05
N THR A 215 0.77 19.42 -8.85
CA THR A 215 -0.09 18.33 -9.31
C THR A 215 -0.61 17.53 -8.12
N VAL A 216 -1.93 17.32 -8.06
CA VAL A 216 -2.59 16.54 -7.01
C VAL A 216 -2.94 15.16 -7.54
N LEU A 217 -2.40 14.13 -6.91
CA LEU A 217 -2.70 12.74 -7.19
C LEU A 217 -3.56 12.16 -6.07
N ARG A 218 -4.65 11.51 -6.45
CA ARG A 218 -5.55 10.79 -5.54
C ARG A 218 -5.61 9.34 -5.98
N GLY A 219 -5.45 8.43 -5.03
CA GLY A 219 -5.29 7.01 -5.35
C GLY A 219 -4.95 6.19 -4.14
N TYR A 220 -4.22 5.10 -4.34
CA TYR A 220 -3.97 4.09 -3.32
C TYR A 220 -2.50 3.70 -3.30
N VAL A 221 -1.91 3.69 -2.12
CA VAL A 221 -0.55 3.19 -1.90
C VAL A 221 -0.65 1.71 -1.49
N PRO A 222 0.07 0.79 -2.16
CA PRO A 222 0.15 -0.58 -1.70
C PRO A 222 0.81 -0.66 -0.33
N THR A 223 0.18 -1.32 0.64
CA THR A 223 0.68 -1.40 2.03
C THR A 223 1.52 -2.63 2.31
N ARG A 224 1.66 -3.52 1.32
CA ARG A 224 2.49 -4.72 1.42
C ARG A 224 3.44 -4.83 0.24
N TYR A 225 4.58 -5.47 0.47
CA TYR A 225 5.53 -5.79 -0.59
C TYR A 225 4.98 -6.87 -1.54
N PRO A 226 5.33 -6.85 -2.84
CA PRO A 226 4.93 -7.90 -3.78
C PRO A 226 5.38 -9.29 -3.31
N GLY A 227 4.49 -10.28 -3.41
CA GLY A 227 4.74 -11.66 -2.97
C GLY A 227 4.29 -11.95 -1.54
N SER A 228 3.89 -10.94 -0.77
CA SER A 228 3.40 -11.09 0.61
C SER A 228 2.16 -11.99 0.73
N GLU A 229 1.37 -12.10 -0.33
CA GLU A 229 0.22 -13.00 -0.45
C GLU A 229 0.59 -14.49 -0.31
N HIS A 230 1.84 -14.86 -0.59
CA HIS A 230 2.34 -16.24 -0.42
C HIS A 230 2.86 -16.52 0.99
N GLY A 231 2.90 -15.50 1.86
CA GLY A 231 3.43 -15.59 3.21
C GLY A 231 2.43 -16.15 4.23
N PRO A 232 2.88 -16.35 5.48
CA PRO A 232 1.99 -16.63 6.59
C PRO A 232 1.02 -15.47 6.85
N ALA A 233 0.01 -15.67 7.70
CA ALA A 233 -1.05 -14.69 7.86
C ALA A 233 -0.55 -13.34 8.40
N GLU A 234 0.51 -13.32 9.21
CA GLU A 234 1.14 -12.11 9.74
C GLU A 234 1.66 -11.21 8.60
N ILE A 235 2.25 -11.83 7.58
CA ILE A 235 2.74 -11.17 6.37
C ILE A 235 1.57 -10.74 5.48
N ARG A 236 0.58 -11.62 5.27
CA ARG A 236 -0.64 -11.28 4.51
C ARG A 236 -1.43 -10.13 5.13
N LEU A 237 -1.50 -10.06 6.47
CA LEU A 237 -2.24 -9.05 7.21
C LEU A 237 -1.43 -7.78 7.50
N ALA A 238 -0.24 -7.64 6.90
CA ALA A 238 0.63 -6.47 7.08
C ALA A 238 0.99 -6.19 8.56
N ARG A 239 1.17 -7.25 9.36
CA ARG A 239 1.52 -7.15 10.79
C ARG A 239 3.00 -7.24 11.08
N GLU A 240 3.74 -7.80 10.13
CA GLU A 240 5.15 -8.05 10.23
C GLU A 240 5.79 -7.65 8.91
N THR A 241 7.04 -7.21 8.97
CA THR A 241 7.91 -7.08 7.81
C THR A 241 9.07 -8.05 7.99
N ARG A 242 9.40 -8.79 6.93
CA ARG A 242 10.56 -9.69 6.88
C ARG A 242 11.46 -9.24 5.75
N TRP A 243 12.74 -9.10 6.05
CA TRP A 243 13.77 -8.75 5.09
C TRP A 243 14.65 -9.95 4.79
N GLN A 244 15.07 -10.05 3.54
CA GLN A 244 16.03 -11.02 3.07
C GLN A 244 17.11 -10.32 2.26
N ASP A 245 18.35 -10.48 2.69
CA ASP A 245 19.51 -10.04 1.93
C ASP A 245 19.79 -11.00 0.76
N VAL A 246 20.02 -10.45 -0.42
CA VAL A 246 20.40 -11.17 -1.63
C VAL A 246 21.58 -10.42 -2.27
N GLY A 247 22.76 -11.04 -2.27
CA GLY A 247 23.97 -10.34 -2.74
C GLY A 247 24.38 -9.22 -1.80
N GLU A 248 24.82 -8.09 -2.34
CA GLU A 248 25.39 -6.98 -1.57
C GLU A 248 24.43 -5.82 -1.33
N THR A 249 23.55 -5.53 -2.28
CA THR A 249 22.67 -4.34 -2.24
C THR A 249 21.19 -4.68 -2.27
N ASN A 250 20.81 -5.93 -2.56
CA ASN A 250 19.41 -6.30 -2.58
C ASN A 250 18.97 -6.69 -1.16
N VAL A 251 18.15 -5.86 -0.56
CA VAL A 251 17.25 -6.23 0.53
C VAL A 251 15.85 -6.36 -0.06
N ILE A 252 15.31 -7.57 -0.03
CA ILE A 252 13.96 -7.90 -0.51
C ILE A 252 13.06 -8.07 0.71
N ALA A 253 11.97 -7.30 0.76
CA ALA A 253 11.05 -7.35 1.88
C ALA A 253 9.73 -8.05 1.53
N LEU A 254 9.11 -8.66 2.55
CA LEU A 254 7.78 -9.24 2.53
C LEU A 254 7.00 -8.74 3.74
N GLY A 255 5.68 -8.59 3.59
CA GLY A 255 4.79 -8.14 4.66
C GLY A 255 4.48 -6.66 4.56
N GLN A 256 4.32 -6.00 5.70
CA GLN A 256 4.03 -4.56 5.73
C GLN A 256 5.14 -3.78 5.03
N LYS A 257 4.79 -2.78 4.22
CA LYS A 257 5.79 -1.84 3.75
C LYS A 257 6.41 -1.09 4.92
N THR A 258 7.71 -0.91 4.86
CA THR A 258 8.47 -0.17 5.87
C THR A 258 9.31 0.88 5.17
N TRP A 259 9.17 2.12 5.62
CA TRP A 259 10.03 3.21 5.20
C TRP A 259 11.13 3.44 6.23
N THR A 260 12.31 3.76 5.75
CA THR A 260 13.52 3.96 6.53
C THR A 260 13.99 5.40 6.37
N THR A 261 14.46 6.00 7.47
CA THR A 261 15.11 7.31 7.51
C THR A 261 16.41 7.23 8.33
N ASP A 262 17.12 8.34 8.46
CA ASP A 262 18.27 8.47 9.38
C ASP A 262 17.89 8.28 10.86
N ARG A 263 16.59 8.24 11.18
CA ARG A 263 16.07 8.15 12.55
C ARG A 263 15.57 6.74 12.90
N GLY A 264 15.46 5.81 11.94
CA GLY A 264 14.92 4.46 12.16
C GLY A 264 14.07 3.92 11.01
N ASP A 265 13.14 3.02 11.35
CA ASP A 265 12.22 2.34 10.44
C ASP A 265 10.77 2.52 10.91
N TRP A 266 9.85 2.78 9.98
CA TRP A 266 8.41 2.96 10.24
C TRP A 266 7.56 2.10 9.33
N GLY A 267 6.67 1.31 9.94
CA GLY A 267 5.63 0.61 9.22
C GLY A 267 4.67 1.59 8.55
N LEU A 268 4.38 1.37 7.28
CA LEU A 268 3.54 2.26 6.48
C LEU A 268 2.11 2.40 7.03
N LEU A 269 1.62 1.45 7.83
CA LEU A 269 0.31 1.57 8.48
C LEU A 269 0.29 2.60 9.60
N ASP A 270 1.44 2.88 10.21
CA ASP A 270 1.58 3.83 11.32
C ASP A 270 1.84 5.26 10.83
N VAL A 271 2.34 5.43 9.60
CA VAL A 271 2.60 6.76 9.02
C VAL A 271 1.28 7.43 8.61
N GLY A 272 0.98 8.63 9.11
CA GLY A 272 -0.24 9.37 8.76
C GLY A 272 -0.01 10.36 7.62
N SER A 273 1.13 11.04 7.64
CA SER A 273 1.49 12.03 6.64
C SER A 273 2.99 12.30 6.59
N CYS A 274 3.46 12.79 5.45
CA CYS A 274 4.82 13.29 5.27
C CYS A 274 4.77 14.62 4.51
N ARG A 275 5.62 15.57 4.89
CA ARG A 275 5.90 16.79 4.14
C ARG A 275 7.38 16.81 3.81
N PHE A 276 7.73 17.06 2.55
CA PHE A 276 9.13 17.13 2.12
C PHE A 276 9.51 18.58 1.90
N THR A 277 10.69 18.96 2.39
CA THR A 277 11.23 20.31 2.21
C THR A 277 11.99 20.41 0.90
N ASP A 278 12.15 21.62 0.37
CA ASP A 278 13.07 21.88 -0.74
C ASP A 278 14.50 22.01 -0.18
N GLU A 279 15.53 21.63 -0.95
CA GLU A 279 16.95 21.78 -0.56
C GLU A 279 17.44 23.25 -0.51
N GLY A 280 16.58 24.20 -0.16
CA GLY A 280 16.91 25.63 -0.16
C GLY A 280 16.11 26.51 0.82
N GLU A 281 15.29 25.94 1.70
CA GLU A 281 14.59 26.71 2.75
C GLU A 281 15.35 26.78 4.09
N ASP A 282 16.67 26.52 4.08
CA ASP A 282 17.53 26.92 5.19
C ASP A 282 17.93 28.40 5.03
N GLY A 283 17.16 29.28 5.67
CA GLY A 283 17.65 30.59 6.09
C GLY A 283 16.86 31.80 5.58
N THR A 284 15.69 32.07 6.16
CA THR A 284 15.31 33.42 6.62
C THR A 284 14.14 33.32 7.59
N ALA A 285 14.46 33.07 8.86
CA ALA A 285 13.67 33.56 9.97
C ALA A 285 14.62 34.37 10.86
N SER A 286 14.68 35.68 10.62
CA SER A 286 15.08 36.68 11.61
C SER A 286 13.83 37.41 12.07
#